data_AF-A0A2V8M3C5-F1
#
_entry.id   AF-A0A2V8M3C5-F1
#
_cell.length_a   1.000
_cell.length_b   1.000
_cell.length_c   1.000
_cell.angle_alpha   90.00
_cell.angle_beta   90.00
_cell.angle_gamma   90.00
#
_symmetry.space_group_name_H-M   'P 1'
#
loop_
_entity.id
_entity.type
_entity.pdbx_description
1 polymer ?
#
loop_
_entity_poly.entity_id
_entity_poly.type
_entity_poly.pdbx_seq_one_letter_code
_entity_poly.pdbx_strand_id
1 'polypeptide(L)'
;MTGGGWITSTPSGAKGNFGVAGGIRKGHLWGHLEYIDHGTGMKVKGTGVTAYVPTGRTSRHIEGNADIDGESGMYMVDVSDEGEPGSHDVFRIELSNGYVAGDTGTLDGGNIQLHKACPF
;
A
#
# COMPACT_ATOMS: atom_id res chain seq x y z
N MET A 1 3.85 -6.33 7.97
CA MET A 1 3.72 -6.56 6.51
C MET A 1 4.62 -5.60 5.78
N THR A 2 5.23 -6.05 4.69
CA THR A 2 5.99 -5.20 3.75
C THR A 2 5.64 -5.62 2.34
N GLY A 3 5.71 -4.71 1.38
CA GLY A 3 5.56 -5.05 -0.02
C GLY A 3 6.07 -3.95 -0.93
N GLY A 4 6.30 -4.30 -2.17
CA GLY A 4 6.70 -3.35 -3.19
C GLY A 4 6.51 -3.95 -4.57
N GLY A 5 6.20 -3.09 -5.52
CA GLY A 5 5.84 -3.54 -6.85
C GLY A 5 5.23 -2.45 -7.70
N TRP A 6 4.46 -2.89 -8.67
CA TRP A 6 3.69 -2.01 -9.54
C TRP A 6 2.38 -2.65 -9.98
N ILE A 7 1.45 -1.78 -10.30
CA ILE A 7 0.14 -2.08 -10.87
C ILE A 7 -0.08 -1.24 -12.12
N THR A 8 -0.97 -1.68 -13.00
CA THR A 8 -1.47 -0.93 -14.17
C THR A 8 -2.94 -0.59 -14.06
N SER A 9 -3.62 -1.11 -13.03
CA SER A 9 -4.97 -0.72 -12.63
C SER A 9 -4.96 0.66 -11.96
N THR A 10 -4.48 1.66 -12.67
CA THR A 10 -4.51 3.08 -12.30
C THR A 10 -5.57 3.80 -13.15
N PRO A 11 -6.06 4.98 -12.75
CA PRO A 11 -7.03 5.75 -13.56
C PRO A 11 -6.55 6.05 -14.98
N SER A 12 -5.23 6.16 -15.18
CA SER A 12 -4.62 6.41 -16.48
C SER A 12 -4.27 5.14 -17.27
N GLY A 13 -4.33 3.97 -16.64
CA GLY A 13 -3.78 2.72 -17.16
C GLY A 13 -2.25 2.65 -17.19
N ALA A 14 -1.57 3.73 -16.78
CA ALA A 14 -0.12 3.77 -16.68
C ALA A 14 0.36 3.03 -15.42
N LYS A 15 1.66 2.75 -15.40
CA LYS A 15 2.30 2.09 -14.26
C LYS A 15 2.20 2.94 -12.99
N GLY A 16 1.66 2.37 -11.93
CA GLY A 16 1.74 2.88 -10.56
C GLY A 16 2.73 2.06 -9.75
N ASN A 17 3.86 2.65 -9.36
CA ASN A 17 4.86 2.02 -8.51
C ASN A 17 4.55 2.26 -7.04
N PHE A 18 4.75 1.26 -6.20
CA PHE A 18 4.51 1.39 -4.77
C PHE A 18 5.58 0.69 -3.92
N GLY A 19 5.76 1.22 -2.72
CA GLY A 19 6.44 0.58 -1.59
C GLY A 19 5.61 0.79 -0.34
N VAL A 20 5.35 -0.28 0.41
CA VAL A 20 4.49 -0.23 1.58
C VAL A 20 5.06 -1.06 2.72
N ALA A 21 4.99 -0.53 3.93
CA ALA A 21 5.13 -1.32 5.13
C ALA A 21 4.12 -0.87 6.18
N GLY A 22 3.65 -1.82 6.98
CA GLY A 22 2.75 -1.56 8.09
C GLY A 22 2.85 -2.64 9.16
N GLY A 23 2.64 -2.25 10.41
CA GLY A 23 2.58 -3.17 11.52
C GLY A 23 2.53 -2.46 12.87
N ILE A 24 2.62 -3.26 13.93
CA ILE A 24 2.75 -2.79 15.30
C ILE A 24 4.16 -3.14 15.77
N ARG A 25 4.94 -2.14 16.16
CA ARG A 25 6.30 -2.29 16.69
C ARG A 25 6.37 -1.67 18.08
N LYS A 26 6.72 -2.48 19.08
CA LYS A 26 6.78 -2.07 20.50
C LYS A 26 5.47 -1.44 21.01
N GLY A 27 4.32 -1.95 20.56
CA GLY A 27 3.00 -1.43 20.95
C GLY A 27 2.53 -0.18 20.20
N HIS A 28 3.34 0.35 19.27
CA HIS A 28 2.99 1.52 18.47
C HIS A 28 2.82 1.15 16.99
N LEU A 29 1.91 1.85 16.30
CA LEU A 29 1.81 1.75 14.85
C LEU A 29 3.11 2.19 14.20
N TRP A 30 3.52 1.45 13.18
CA TRP A 30 4.73 1.68 12.42
C TRP A 30 4.50 1.31 10.96
N GLY A 31 5.11 2.08 10.05
CA GLY A 31 5.08 1.80 8.64
C GLY A 31 5.54 2.96 7.80
N HIS A 32 5.45 2.79 6.49
CA HIS A 32 5.69 3.82 5.49
C HIS A 32 4.86 3.50 4.24
N LEU A 33 4.63 4.52 3.42
CA LEU A 33 4.05 4.38 2.09
C LEU A 33 4.83 5.28 1.13
N GLU A 34 5.18 4.75 -0.03
CA GLU A 34 5.58 5.52 -1.20
C GLU A 34 4.77 5.04 -2.40
N TYR A 35 4.25 5.97 -3.18
CA TYR A 35 3.50 5.67 -4.39
C TYR A 35 3.80 6.71 -5.47
N ILE A 36 3.95 6.27 -6.72
CA ILE A 36 4.13 7.13 -7.89
C ILE A 36 3.27 6.60 -9.03
N ASP A 37 2.34 7.42 -9.52
CA ASP A 37 1.60 7.17 -10.76
C ASP A 37 2.38 7.79 -11.94
N HIS A 38 2.88 6.95 -12.86
CA HIS A 38 3.68 7.42 -13.99
C HIS A 38 2.87 8.08 -15.11
N GLY A 39 1.55 7.95 -15.13
CA GLY A 39 0.69 8.60 -16.13
C GLY A 39 0.42 10.06 -15.78
N THR A 40 0.21 10.35 -14.49
CA THR A 40 -0.02 11.71 -13.98
C THR A 40 1.24 12.39 -13.46
N GLY A 41 2.23 11.60 -13.04
CA GLY A 41 3.41 12.08 -12.32
C GLY A 41 3.18 12.28 -10.81
N MET A 42 1.99 11.96 -10.30
CA MET A 42 1.62 12.14 -8.89
C MET A 42 2.50 11.30 -7.98
N LYS A 43 2.98 11.92 -6.91
CA LYS A 43 3.79 11.28 -5.86
C LYS A 43 3.10 11.37 -4.53
N VAL A 44 3.09 10.24 -3.83
CA VAL A 44 2.55 10.14 -2.47
C VAL A 44 3.61 9.61 -1.54
N LYS A 45 3.75 10.26 -0.40
CA LYS A 45 4.62 9.82 0.69
C LYS A 45 3.83 9.76 1.99
N GLY A 46 3.71 8.59 2.58
CA GLY A 46 3.15 8.41 3.92
C GLY A 46 4.01 9.12 4.97
N THR A 47 3.39 9.97 5.77
CA THR A 47 4.04 10.74 6.85
C THR A 47 3.76 10.17 8.23
N GLY A 48 2.77 9.28 8.35
CA GLY A 48 2.50 8.52 9.57
C GLY A 48 1.41 7.47 9.37
N VAL A 49 1.49 6.35 10.09
CA VAL A 49 0.45 5.30 10.09
C VAL A 49 -0.54 5.58 11.22
N THR A 50 -1.82 5.62 10.88
CA THR A 50 -2.92 5.86 11.83
C THR A 50 -3.76 4.62 12.09
N ALA A 51 -3.75 3.64 11.18
CA ALA A 51 -4.38 2.35 11.39
C ALA A 51 -3.59 1.19 10.77
N TYR A 52 -3.64 0.03 11.42
CA TYR A 52 -3.17 -1.24 10.87
C TYR A 52 -4.11 -2.35 11.35
N VAL A 53 -4.97 -2.83 10.46
CA VAL A 53 -6.07 -3.74 10.80
C VAL A 53 -5.96 -5.02 9.98
N PRO A 54 -5.93 -6.20 10.62
CA PRO A 54 -6.13 -7.47 9.91
C PRO A 54 -7.54 -7.56 9.33
N THR A 55 -7.65 -7.64 8.01
CA THR A 55 -8.92 -7.83 7.29
C THR A 55 -9.10 -9.27 6.78
N GLY A 56 -8.03 -10.07 6.83
CA GLY A 56 -8.01 -11.48 6.48
C GLY A 56 -6.79 -12.18 7.08
N ARG A 57 -6.63 -13.48 6.77
CA ARG A 57 -5.47 -14.26 7.22
C ARG A 57 -4.16 -13.64 6.73
N THR A 58 -4.17 -13.24 5.46
CA THR A 58 -3.06 -12.69 4.69
C THR A 58 -3.22 -11.20 4.37
N SER A 59 -4.40 -10.63 4.63
CA SER A 59 -4.75 -9.26 4.23
C SER A 59 -4.66 -8.24 5.36
N ARG A 60 -4.19 -7.04 5.05
CA ARG A 60 -4.12 -5.90 5.98
C ARG A 60 -4.73 -4.65 5.33
N HIS A 61 -5.44 -3.90 6.15
CA HIS A 61 -5.85 -2.53 5.87
C HIS A 61 -4.94 -1.57 6.63
N ILE A 62 -4.42 -0.55 5.95
CA ILE A 62 -3.48 0.43 6.48
C ILE A 62 -4.00 1.83 6.15
N GLU A 63 -4.14 2.67 7.16
CA GLU A 63 -4.45 4.08 6.98
C GLU A 63 -3.29 4.94 7.46
N GLY A 64 -3.17 6.15 6.92
CA GLY A 64 -2.19 7.10 7.41
C GLY A 64 -2.28 8.48 6.80
N ASN A 65 -1.51 9.40 7.38
CA ASN A 65 -1.29 10.73 6.81
C ASN A 65 -0.34 10.62 5.62
N ALA A 66 -0.54 11.46 4.61
CA ALA A 66 0.30 11.56 3.42
C ALA A 66 0.68 12.99 3.08
N ASP A 67 1.80 13.12 2.38
CA ASP A 67 2.10 14.20 1.45
C ASP A 67 1.73 13.71 0.04
N ILE A 68 0.86 14.44 -0.66
CA ILE A 68 0.38 14.15 -2.02
C ILE A 68 0.79 15.35 -2.86
N ASP A 69 1.83 15.19 -3.68
CA ASP A 69 2.43 16.27 -4.48
C ASP A 69 2.75 17.56 -3.69
N GLY A 70 3.20 17.42 -2.43
CA GLY A 70 3.52 18.55 -1.55
C GLY A 70 2.33 19.09 -0.75
N GLU A 71 1.13 18.54 -0.92
CA GLU A 71 -0.05 18.88 -0.13
C GLU A 71 -0.35 17.80 0.93
N SER A 72 -0.80 18.22 2.11
CA SER A 72 -1.18 17.27 3.16
C SER A 72 -2.48 16.56 2.82
N GLY A 73 -2.51 15.24 2.99
CA GLY A 73 -3.68 14.41 2.79
C GLY A 73 -3.66 13.13 3.63
N MET A 74 -4.49 12.18 3.24
CA MET A 74 -4.58 10.85 3.84
C MET A 74 -4.49 9.77 2.76
N TYR A 75 -4.02 8.60 3.17
CA TYR A 75 -4.06 7.39 2.35
C TYR A 75 -4.78 6.27 3.09
N MET A 76 -5.40 5.39 2.31
CA MET A 76 -5.88 4.08 2.72
C MET A 76 -5.30 3.05 1.76
N VAL A 77 -4.77 1.96 2.28
CA VAL A 77 -4.17 0.89 1.50
C VAL A 77 -4.70 -0.45 1.96
N ASP A 78 -5.20 -1.24 1.02
CA ASP A 78 -5.53 -2.65 1.23
C ASP A 78 -4.47 -3.50 0.54
N VAL A 79 -3.90 -4.45 1.29
CA VAL A 79 -2.81 -5.31 0.83
C VAL A 79 -3.04 -6.76 1.22
N SER A 80 -2.80 -7.68 0.30
CA SER A 80 -2.92 -9.13 0.52
C SER A 80 -1.69 -9.86 0.00
N ASP A 81 -1.15 -10.77 0.81
CA ASP A 81 -0.10 -11.74 0.48
C ASP A 81 -0.76 -13.08 0.11
N GLU A 82 -0.93 -13.36 -1.19
CA GLU A 82 -1.67 -14.53 -1.68
C GLU A 82 -0.73 -15.65 -2.19
N GLY A 83 0.50 -15.65 -1.66
CA GLY A 83 1.47 -16.71 -1.90
C GLY A 83 2.49 -16.37 -2.97
N GLU A 84 3.49 -17.25 -3.08
CA GLU A 84 4.67 -17.01 -3.88
C GLU A 84 4.64 -17.82 -5.20
N PRO A 85 5.04 -17.24 -6.35
CA PRO A 85 5.52 -15.87 -6.50
C PRO A 85 4.39 -14.85 -6.32
N GLY A 86 4.70 -13.66 -5.78
CA GLY A 86 3.75 -12.57 -5.46
C GLY A 86 2.91 -11.97 -6.61
N SER A 87 2.76 -12.68 -7.74
CA SER A 87 1.86 -12.31 -8.84
C SER A 87 0.38 -12.42 -8.49
N HIS A 88 0.03 -13.09 -7.39
CA HIS A 88 -1.35 -13.15 -6.88
C HIS A 88 -1.63 -12.10 -5.79
N ASP A 89 -0.60 -11.38 -5.37
CA ASP A 89 -0.75 -10.37 -4.33
C ASP A 89 -1.60 -9.20 -4.83
N VAL A 90 -2.21 -8.50 -3.88
CA VAL A 90 -3.08 -7.37 -4.17
C VAL A 90 -2.55 -6.14 -3.45
N PHE A 91 -2.47 -5.03 -4.18
CA PHE A 91 -2.26 -3.70 -3.64
C PHE A 91 -3.33 -2.78 -4.19
N ARG A 92 -4.04 -2.11 -3.28
CA ARG A 92 -5.04 -1.10 -3.60
C ARG A 92 -4.78 0.14 -2.76
N ILE A 93 -4.93 1.31 -3.35
CA ILE A 93 -4.74 2.60 -2.69
C ILE A 93 -5.93 3.53 -2.97
N GLU A 94 -6.40 4.18 -1.92
CA GLU A 94 -7.29 5.33 -1.98
C GLU A 94 -6.62 6.53 -1.32
N LEU A 95 -6.79 7.71 -1.90
CA LEU A 95 -6.27 8.97 -1.37
C LEU A 95 -7.41 9.94 -1.05
N SER A 96 -7.17 10.84 -0.10
CA SER A 96 -8.16 11.86 0.30
C SER A 96 -8.57 12.83 -0.82
N ASN A 97 -7.80 12.91 -1.90
CA ASN A 97 -8.12 13.72 -3.08
C ASN A 97 -9.07 12.99 -4.07
N GLY A 98 -9.55 11.79 -3.73
CA GLY A 98 -10.44 10.99 -4.57
C GLY A 98 -9.74 10.08 -5.58
N TYR A 99 -8.40 10.07 -5.59
CA TYR A 99 -7.64 9.12 -6.41
C TYR A 99 -7.78 7.70 -5.86
N VAL A 100 -8.02 6.74 -6.76
CA VAL A 100 -8.11 5.32 -6.45
C VAL A 100 -7.33 4.52 -7.49
N ALA A 101 -6.54 3.53 -7.06
CA ALA A 101 -5.86 2.59 -7.93
C ALA A 101 -5.79 1.19 -7.29
N GLY A 102 -5.69 0.15 -8.13
CA GLY A 102 -5.64 -1.24 -7.69
C GLY A 102 -7.02 -1.84 -7.34
N ASP A 103 -8.11 -1.19 -7.75
CA ASP A 103 -9.49 -1.68 -7.55
C ASP A 103 -9.73 -3.04 -8.23
N THR A 104 -8.97 -3.35 -9.28
CA THR A 104 -9.07 -4.60 -10.00
C THR A 104 -7.70 -5.19 -10.27
N GLY A 105 -7.56 -6.48 -10.02
CA GLY A 105 -6.39 -7.26 -10.40
C GLY A 105 -5.39 -7.51 -9.28
N THR A 106 -4.25 -8.06 -9.67
CA THR A 106 -3.13 -8.39 -8.80
C THR A 106 -1.92 -7.52 -9.17
N LEU A 107 -0.79 -7.72 -8.51
CA LEU A 107 0.44 -7.04 -8.89
C LEU A 107 0.87 -7.47 -10.30
N ASP A 108 1.11 -6.50 -11.17
CA ASP A 108 1.74 -6.75 -12.47
C ASP A 108 3.25 -7.03 -12.34
N GLY A 109 3.82 -6.72 -11.17
CA GLY A 109 5.09 -7.26 -10.70
C GLY A 109 5.48 -6.72 -9.34
N GLY A 110 6.23 -7.51 -8.57
CA GLY A 110 6.56 -7.20 -7.18
C GLY A 110 6.20 -8.35 -6.25
N ASN A 111 6.11 -8.04 -4.96
CA ASN A 111 5.74 -9.00 -3.93
C ASN A 111 5.26 -8.28 -2.66
N ILE A 112 4.31 -8.89 -1.95
CA ILE A 112 3.84 -8.51 -0.63
C ILE A 112 4.09 -9.68 0.32
N GLN A 113 4.71 -9.39 1.45
CA GLN A 113 5.04 -10.36 2.48
C GLN A 113 4.41 -9.99 3.81
N LEU A 114 3.54 -10.86 4.29
CA LEU A 114 3.04 -10.81 5.65
C LEU A 114 4.03 -11.51 6.60
N HIS A 115 4.81 -10.71 7.30
CA HIS A 115 5.66 -11.19 8.38
C HIS A 115 4.83 -11.73 9.55
N LYS A 116 5.21 -12.88 10.10
CA LYS A 116 4.68 -13.38 11.38
C LYS A 116 4.96 -12.36 12.49
N ALA A 117 4.12 -12.34 13.53
CA ALA A 117 4.40 -11.53 14.71
C ALA A 117 5.80 -11.85 15.25
N CYS A 118 6.56 -10.83 15.67
CA CYS A 118 7.76 -11.06 16.47
C CYS A 118 7.34 -11.88 17.70
N PRO A 119 8.00 -13.02 17.99
CA PRO A 119 7.81 -13.67 19.29
C PRO A 119 8.21 -12.65 20.37
N PHE A 120 7.31 -12.47 21.34
CA PHE A 120 7.51 -11.61 22.50
C PHE A 120 8.60 -12.16 23.41
#